data_AF-A0AAJ2LIC7-F1
#
_entry.id   AF-A0AAJ2LIC7-F1
#
_cell.length_a   1.000
_cell.length_b   1.000
_cell.length_c   1.000
_cell.angle_alpha   90.00
_cell.angle_beta   90.00
_cell.angle_gamma   90.00
#
_symmetry.space_group_name_H-M   'P 1'
#
loop_
_entity.id
_entity.type
_entity.pdbx_description
1 polymer ?
#
loop_
_entity_poly.entity_id
_entity_poly.type
_entity_poly.pdbx_seq_one_letter_code
_entity_poly.pdbx_strand_id
1 'polypeptide(L)'
;MRASHRDVNGNAVVNAMIENKEKLLKTIESVVKSRSYSEDIFQDGVIKAYGVKTDDIRCPIGYAFRMVYNLALDESRRQRQQMNNYRSIDQVQEITAPIPTVLDQLVAAETLRDVLASLEALPKRTNDAFVRHRLNGVPQKDIAAELGVSRTLVNFMIKAAEQHCHSAITEPDRPDHEHRQDLTAARRAAPAQGRSKAVPVLPAQRRNELSVRSRRTG
;
A
#
# COMPACT_ATOMS: atom_id res chain seq x y z
N MET A 1 37.00 20.58 3.38
CA MET A 1 37.20 19.16 3.77
C MET A 1 37.08 18.30 2.53
N ARG A 2 38.17 17.61 2.15
CA ARG A 2 38.35 16.95 0.85
C ARG A 2 37.43 15.74 0.70
N ALA A 3 36.63 15.71 -0.38
CA ALA A 3 35.98 14.50 -0.84
C ALA A 3 37.07 13.47 -1.18
N SER A 4 37.13 12.38 -0.41
CA SER A 4 37.98 11.23 -0.72
C SER A 4 37.43 10.62 -2.00
N HIS A 5 38.04 10.96 -3.13
CA HIS A 5 37.80 10.33 -4.42
C HIS A 5 38.21 8.85 -4.25
N ARG A 6 37.26 7.99 -3.91
CA ARG A 6 37.49 6.56 -3.71
C ARG A 6 37.56 5.97 -5.11
N ASP A 7 38.77 5.65 -5.56
CA ASP A 7 39.02 5.19 -6.92
C ASP A 7 38.13 3.99 -7.28
N VAL A 8 37.46 4.08 -8.43
CA VAL A 8 36.63 3.01 -9.01
C VAL A 8 37.40 1.69 -9.07
N ASN A 9 38.70 1.76 -9.36
CA ASN A 9 39.58 0.61 -9.47
C ASN A 9 39.89 -0.11 -8.15
N GLY A 10 39.65 0.52 -6.99
CA GLY A 10 39.97 -0.05 -5.68
C GLY A 10 38.85 -0.85 -5.02
N ASN A 11 37.61 -0.76 -5.51
CA ASN A 11 36.48 -1.41 -4.86
C ASN A 11 36.24 -2.81 -5.44
N ALA A 12 36.69 -3.84 -4.70
CA ALA A 12 36.58 -5.24 -5.11
C ALA A 12 35.14 -5.68 -5.41
N VAL A 13 34.13 -5.10 -4.75
CA VAL A 13 32.71 -5.43 -4.99
C VAL A 13 32.24 -4.83 -6.31
N VAL A 14 32.57 -3.56 -6.58
CA VAL A 14 32.21 -2.89 -7.84
C VAL A 14 32.87 -3.60 -9.02
N ASN A 15 34.15 -3.96 -8.91
CA ASN A 15 34.87 -4.71 -9.94
C ASN A 15 34.19 -6.08 -10.19
N ALA A 16 33.89 -6.83 -9.13
CA ALA A 16 33.19 -8.11 -9.25
C ALA A 16 31.79 -7.97 -9.90
N MET A 17 31.08 -6.85 -9.64
CA MET A 17 29.79 -6.55 -10.27
C MET A 17 29.92 -6.26 -11.76
N ILE A 18 30.93 -5.49 -12.17
CA ILE A 18 31.17 -5.15 -13.58
C ILE A 18 31.55 -6.41 -14.35
N GLU A 19 32.46 -7.23 -13.82
CA GLU A 19 32.92 -8.49 -14.44
C GLU A 19 31.78 -9.52 -14.61
N ASN A 20 30.81 -9.54 -13.68
CA ASN A 20 29.72 -10.51 -13.67
C ASN A 20 28.36 -9.90 -14.03
N LYS A 21 28.36 -8.75 -14.71
CA LYS A 21 27.15 -7.98 -15.05
C LYS A 21 26.05 -8.85 -15.65
N GLU A 22 26.34 -9.67 -16.66
CA GLU A 22 25.31 -10.49 -17.32
C GLU A 22 24.65 -11.49 -16.37
N LYS A 23 25.44 -12.13 -15.49
CA LYS A 23 24.90 -13.11 -14.52
C LYS A 23 24.04 -12.40 -13.49
N LEU A 24 24.48 -11.23 -13.00
CA LEU A 24 23.73 -10.42 -12.04
C LEU A 24 22.41 -9.94 -12.67
N LEU A 25 22.44 -9.42 -13.89
CA LEU A 25 21.23 -9.01 -14.62
C LEU A 25 20.24 -10.16 -14.78
N LYS A 26 20.69 -11.36 -15.17
CA LYS A 26 19.83 -12.55 -15.26
C LYS A 26 19.20 -12.93 -13.91
N THR A 27 19.96 -12.81 -12.82
CA THR A 27 19.41 -13.08 -11.47
C THR A 27 18.43 -12.01 -11.00
N ILE A 28 18.61 -10.75 -11.38
CA ILE A 28 17.66 -9.69 -11.04
C ILE A 28 16.38 -9.85 -11.89
N GLU A 29 16.55 -10.15 -13.18
CA GLU A 29 15.45 -10.37 -14.12
C GLU A 29 14.57 -11.56 -13.71
N SER A 30 15.15 -12.64 -13.17
CA SER A 30 14.36 -13.78 -12.68
C SER A 30 13.45 -13.42 -11.48
N VAL A 31 13.80 -12.38 -10.73
CA VAL A 31 13.03 -11.90 -9.58
C VAL A 31 11.98 -10.86 -9.99
N VAL A 32 12.36 -9.86 -10.78
CA VAL A 32 11.49 -8.73 -11.15
C VAL A 32 10.69 -8.99 -12.42
N LYS A 33 11.09 -9.96 -13.24
CA LYS A 33 10.45 -10.35 -14.51
C LYS A 33 10.35 -9.22 -15.54
N SER A 34 11.23 -8.23 -15.45
CA SER A 34 11.33 -7.14 -16.42
C SER A 34 12.78 -6.74 -16.64
N ARG A 35 13.14 -6.54 -17.90
CA ARG A 35 14.50 -6.20 -18.33
C ARG A 35 14.88 -4.75 -18.02
N SER A 36 13.94 -3.80 -18.16
CA SER A 36 14.24 -2.40 -17.84
C SER A 36 14.56 -2.22 -16.37
N TYR A 37 13.72 -2.78 -15.50
CA TYR A 37 13.93 -2.73 -14.06
C TYR A 37 15.21 -3.47 -13.62
N SER A 38 15.62 -4.53 -14.33
CA SER A 38 16.83 -5.26 -13.96
C SER A 38 18.09 -4.43 -14.16
N GLU A 39 18.15 -3.62 -15.22
CA GLU A 39 19.25 -2.68 -15.47
C GLU A 39 19.29 -1.56 -14.43
N ASP A 40 18.14 -0.99 -14.07
CA ASP A 40 18.04 0.05 -13.05
C ASP A 40 18.51 -0.46 -11.68
N ILE A 41 18.04 -1.63 -11.27
CA ILE A 41 18.43 -2.26 -9.99
C ILE A 41 19.93 -2.58 -9.97
N PHE A 42 20.49 -3.01 -11.08
CA PHE A 42 21.94 -3.24 -11.18
C PHE A 42 22.72 -1.94 -10.98
N GLN A 43 22.31 -0.85 -11.63
CA GLN A 43 22.93 0.47 -11.47
C GLN A 43 22.85 0.97 -10.02
N ASP A 44 21.68 0.84 -9.38
CA ASP A 44 21.49 1.14 -7.97
C ASP A 44 22.42 0.31 -7.07
N GLY A 45 22.59 -0.97 -7.39
CA GLY A 45 23.52 -1.87 -6.71
C GLY A 45 24.96 -1.38 -6.81
N VAL A 46 25.39 -0.95 -8.00
CA VAL A 46 26.73 -0.38 -8.21
C VAL A 46 26.93 0.88 -7.39
N ILE A 47 25.98 1.81 -7.39
CA ILE A 47 26.03 3.05 -6.58
C ILE A 47 26.13 2.72 -5.09
N LYS A 48 25.36 1.74 -4.60
CA LYS A 48 25.44 1.30 -3.20
C LYS A 48 26.78 0.66 -2.88
N ALA A 49 27.33 -0.14 -3.79
CA ALA A 49 28.62 -0.79 -3.63
C ALA A 49 29.77 0.21 -3.49
N TYR A 50 29.72 1.37 -4.16
CA TYR A 50 30.72 2.44 -3.99
C TYR A 50 30.85 2.95 -2.55
N GLY A 51 29.76 2.99 -1.80
CA GLY A 51 29.77 3.42 -0.40
C GLY A 51 30.39 2.41 0.56
N VAL A 52 30.44 1.13 0.18
CA VAL A 52 30.85 0.02 1.04
C VAL A 52 32.36 0.00 1.25
N LYS A 53 32.80 -0.23 2.49
CA LYS A 53 34.20 -0.54 2.81
C LYS A 53 34.44 -2.02 2.54
N THR A 54 35.41 -2.34 1.71
CA THR A 54 35.65 -3.72 1.23
C THR A 54 36.65 -4.51 2.08
N ASP A 55 37.25 -3.88 3.10
CA ASP A 55 38.39 -4.41 3.87
C ASP A 55 38.12 -5.75 4.58
N ASP A 56 36.86 -6.04 4.90
CA ASP A 56 36.43 -7.29 5.59
C ASP A 56 35.62 -8.24 4.68
N ILE A 57 35.48 -7.91 3.38
CA ILE A 57 34.69 -8.71 2.45
C ILE A 57 35.55 -9.81 1.84
N ARG A 58 35.44 -11.02 2.41
CA ARG A 58 36.17 -12.22 1.93
C ARG A 58 35.74 -12.70 0.54
N CYS A 59 34.48 -12.46 0.16
CA CYS A 59 33.92 -12.90 -1.13
C CYS A 59 33.11 -11.76 -1.78
N PRO A 60 33.77 -10.89 -2.58
CA PRO A 60 33.12 -9.73 -3.21
C PRO A 60 31.97 -10.10 -4.15
N ILE A 61 32.14 -11.19 -4.93
CA ILE A 61 31.10 -11.66 -5.85
C ILE A 61 29.86 -12.18 -5.12
N GLY A 62 30.03 -12.96 -4.05
CA GLY A 62 28.91 -13.46 -3.25
C GLY A 62 28.15 -12.31 -2.57
N TYR A 63 28.89 -11.30 -2.09
CA TYR A 63 28.32 -10.08 -1.55
C TYR A 63 27.53 -9.30 -2.61
N ALA A 64 28.08 -9.17 -3.82
CA ALA A 64 27.40 -8.53 -4.96
C ALA A 64 26.08 -9.24 -5.33
N PHE A 65 26.09 -10.57 -5.48
CA PHE A 65 24.87 -11.35 -5.73
C PHE A 65 23.83 -11.13 -4.63
N ARG A 66 24.25 -11.18 -3.37
CA ARG A 66 23.34 -10.96 -2.24
C ARG A 66 22.75 -9.56 -2.25
N MET A 67 23.55 -8.55 -2.57
CA MET A 67 23.11 -7.16 -2.66
C MET A 67 22.06 -6.98 -3.74
N VAL A 68 22.36 -7.37 -5.00
CA VAL A 68 21.41 -7.18 -6.11
C VAL A 68 20.14 -8.01 -5.94
N TYR A 69 20.26 -9.21 -5.37
CA TYR A 69 19.11 -10.07 -5.09
C TYR A 69 18.17 -9.44 -4.07
N ASN A 70 18.71 -8.86 -3.00
CA ASN A 70 17.90 -8.16 -2.00
C ASN A 70 17.21 -6.92 -2.60
N LEU A 71 17.92 -6.16 -3.44
CA LEU A 71 17.33 -5.01 -4.15
C LEU A 71 16.20 -5.45 -5.08
N ALA A 72 16.38 -6.55 -5.80
CA ALA A 72 15.36 -7.11 -6.67
C ALA A 72 14.12 -7.58 -5.90
N LEU A 73 14.31 -8.21 -4.73
CA LEU A 73 13.20 -8.60 -3.86
C LEU A 73 12.43 -7.39 -3.32
N ASP A 74 13.14 -6.35 -2.90
CA ASP A 74 12.52 -5.14 -2.37
C ASP A 74 11.70 -4.42 -3.45
N GLU A 75 12.22 -4.32 -4.67
CA GLU A 75 11.49 -3.72 -5.79
C GLU A 75 10.28 -4.56 -6.21
N SER A 76 10.42 -5.89 -6.26
CA SER A 76 9.28 -6.80 -6.52
C SER A 76 8.18 -6.65 -5.46
N ARG A 77 8.54 -6.48 -4.19
CA ARG A 77 7.58 -6.22 -3.10
C ARG A 77 6.90 -4.86 -3.27
N ARG A 78 7.65 -3.83 -3.63
CA ARG A 78 7.14 -2.48 -3.89
C ARG A 78 6.15 -2.48 -5.04
N GLN A 79 6.47 -3.13 -6.16
CA GLN A 79 5.56 -3.25 -7.31
C GLN A 79 4.26 -3.97 -6.95
N ARG A 80 4.33 -5.05 -6.15
CA ARG A 80 3.12 -5.74 -5.67
C ARG A 80 2.25 -4.85 -4.79
N GLN A 81 2.86 -4.07 -3.90
CA GLN A 81 2.12 -3.12 -3.05
C GLN A 81 1.49 -2.01 -3.89
N GLN A 82 2.23 -1.45 -4.84
CA GLN A 82 1.69 -0.45 -5.77
C GLN A 82 0.55 -1.02 -6.60
N MET A 83 0.66 -2.24 -7.13
CA MET A 83 -0.42 -2.88 -7.89
C MET A 83 -1.66 -3.19 -7.03
N ASN A 84 -1.47 -3.48 -5.74
CA ASN A 84 -2.58 -3.66 -4.80
C ASN A 84 -3.27 -2.32 -4.44
N ASN A 85 -2.51 -1.24 -4.37
CA ASN A 85 -3.02 0.09 -4.02
C ASN A 85 -3.57 0.86 -5.24
N TYR A 86 -3.01 0.59 -6.42
CA TYR A 86 -3.37 1.17 -7.72
C TYR A 86 -3.83 0.03 -8.64
N ARG A 87 -4.99 -0.55 -8.36
CA ARG A 87 -5.76 -1.16 -9.46
C ARG A 87 -6.14 0.00 -10.38
N SER A 88 -5.46 0.12 -11.52
CA SER A 88 -5.77 1.14 -12.52
C SER A 88 -7.24 0.99 -12.92
N ILE A 89 -7.95 2.12 -12.99
CA ILE A 89 -9.37 2.18 -13.31
C ILE A 89 -9.66 1.45 -14.63
N ASP A 90 -8.72 1.49 -15.58
CA ASP A 90 -8.79 0.79 -16.86
C ASP A 90 -8.69 -0.75 -16.75
N GLN A 91 -8.00 -1.30 -15.75
CA GLN A 91 -7.99 -2.76 -15.50
C GLN A 91 -9.21 -3.22 -14.68
N VAL A 92 -9.94 -2.30 -14.06
CA VAL A 92 -11.19 -2.60 -13.33
C VAL A 92 -12.36 -2.76 -14.30
N GLN A 93 -12.29 -2.18 -15.50
CA GLN A 93 -13.36 -2.24 -16.51
C GLN A 93 -13.67 -3.66 -17.01
N GLU A 94 -12.68 -4.57 -16.95
CA GLU A 94 -12.81 -5.96 -17.40
C GLU A 94 -13.15 -6.95 -16.27
N ILE A 95 -13.14 -6.47 -15.01
CA ILE A 95 -13.59 -7.25 -13.86
C ILE A 95 -15.08 -6.96 -13.70
N THR A 96 -15.92 -7.79 -14.32
CA THR A 96 -17.35 -7.87 -13.96
C THR A 96 -17.43 -8.36 -12.51
N ALA A 97 -17.34 -7.44 -11.56
CA ALA A 97 -17.63 -7.74 -10.17
C ALA A 97 -19.14 -8.00 -10.08
N PRO A 98 -19.58 -9.13 -9.51
CA PRO A 98 -20.99 -9.33 -9.25
C PRO A 98 -21.48 -8.18 -8.37
N ILE A 99 -22.62 -7.59 -8.75
CA ILE A 99 -23.26 -6.55 -7.93
C ILE A 99 -23.62 -7.23 -6.60
N PRO A 100 -23.08 -6.77 -5.46
CA PRO A 100 -23.31 -7.43 -4.19
C PRO A 100 -24.78 -7.33 -3.83
N THR A 101 -25.37 -8.48 -3.49
CA THR A 101 -26.75 -8.57 -3.02
C THR A 101 -26.91 -7.85 -1.67
N VAL A 102 -28.13 -7.54 -1.26
CA VAL A 102 -28.39 -6.93 0.07
C VAL A 102 -27.86 -7.81 1.20
N LEU A 103 -27.95 -9.14 1.05
CA LEU A 103 -27.37 -10.09 1.99
C LEU A 103 -25.83 -10.01 2.02
N ASP A 104 -25.17 -9.93 0.87
CA ASP A 104 -23.71 -9.80 0.79
C ASP A 104 -23.22 -8.51 1.45
N GLN A 105 -23.96 -7.41 1.26
CA GLN A 105 -23.67 -6.13 1.91
C GLN A 105 -23.84 -6.22 3.43
N LEU A 106 -24.86 -6.94 3.90
CA LEU A 106 -25.10 -7.15 5.33
C LEU A 106 -23.98 -7.99 5.97
N VAL A 107 -23.59 -9.10 5.33
CA VAL A 107 -22.47 -9.95 5.76
C VAL A 107 -21.16 -9.17 5.76
N ALA A 108 -20.89 -8.38 4.72
CA ALA A 108 -19.72 -7.51 4.67
C ALA A 108 -19.72 -6.46 5.79
N ALA A 109 -20.87 -5.88 6.11
CA ALA A 109 -20.98 -4.92 7.21
C ALA A 109 -20.82 -5.58 8.59
N GLU A 110 -21.31 -6.80 8.77
CA GLU A 110 -21.16 -7.57 10.00
C GLU A 110 -19.70 -8.00 10.22
N THR A 111 -19.09 -8.65 9.23
CA THR A 111 -17.67 -9.00 9.25
C THR A 111 -16.77 -7.80 9.50
N LEU A 112 -17.08 -6.63 8.93
CA LEU A 112 -16.33 -5.39 9.21
C LEU A 112 -16.47 -4.96 10.67
N ARG A 113 -17.66 -5.08 11.28
CA ARG A 113 -17.86 -4.77 12.71
C ARG A 113 -17.04 -5.70 13.59
N ASP A 114 -17.01 -6.99 13.30
CA ASP A 114 -16.27 -7.98 14.08
C ASP A 114 -14.75 -7.74 14.02
N VAL A 115 -14.25 -7.38 12.83
CA VAL A 115 -12.85 -6.98 12.66
C VAL A 115 -12.54 -5.69 13.43
N LEU A 116 -13.43 -4.71 13.43
CA LEU A 116 -13.22 -3.47 14.20
C LEU A 116 -13.25 -3.72 15.72
N ALA A 117 -14.19 -4.53 16.20
CA ALA A 117 -14.29 -4.90 17.60
C ALA A 117 -13.04 -5.68 18.09
N SER A 118 -12.56 -6.62 17.29
CA SER A 118 -11.32 -7.36 17.61
C SER A 118 -10.09 -6.45 17.62
N LEU A 119 -10.01 -5.47 16.70
CA LEU A 119 -8.94 -4.47 16.73
C LEU A 119 -9.00 -3.59 17.99
N GLU A 120 -10.20 -3.22 18.46
CA GLU A 120 -10.37 -2.44 19.70
C GLU A 120 -10.01 -3.24 20.96
N ALA A 121 -10.17 -4.57 20.95
CA ALA A 121 -9.77 -5.45 22.04
C ALA A 121 -8.24 -5.59 22.17
N LEU A 122 -7.47 -5.27 21.13
CA LEU A 122 -6.00 -5.33 21.16
C LEU A 122 -5.40 -4.19 22.01
N PRO A 123 -4.19 -4.39 22.56
CA PRO A 123 -3.45 -3.31 23.21
C PRO A 123 -3.30 -2.11 22.27
N LYS A 124 -3.59 -0.89 22.77
CA LYS A 124 -3.55 0.36 21.99
C LYS A 124 -2.28 0.52 21.15
N ARG A 125 -1.14 0.10 21.71
CA ARG A 125 0.17 0.18 21.06
C ARG A 125 0.29 -0.76 19.84
N THR A 126 -0.31 -1.94 19.91
CA THR A 126 -0.36 -2.92 18.82
C THR A 126 -1.35 -2.47 17.74
N ASN A 127 -2.53 -1.99 18.14
CA ASN A 127 -3.53 -1.43 17.22
C ASN A 127 -2.95 -0.26 16.42
N ASP A 128 -2.33 0.71 17.09
CA ASP A 128 -1.72 1.88 16.46
C ASP A 128 -0.59 1.52 15.48
N ALA A 129 0.29 0.59 15.86
CA ALA A 129 1.32 0.08 14.95
C ALA A 129 0.72 -0.62 13.72
N PHE A 130 -0.35 -1.39 13.89
CA PHE A 130 -1.06 -2.06 12.80
C PHE A 130 -1.74 -1.05 11.86
N VAL A 131 -2.48 -0.08 12.40
CA VAL A 131 -3.16 0.99 11.65
C VAL A 131 -2.16 1.78 10.82
N ARG A 132 -1.07 2.28 11.44
CA ARG A 132 -0.04 3.05 10.73
C ARG A 132 0.61 2.25 9.61
N HIS A 133 0.90 0.97 9.86
CA HIS A 133 1.54 0.14 8.83
C HIS A 133 0.59 -0.23 7.69
N ARG A 134 -0.62 -0.68 8.03
CA ARG A 134 -1.52 -1.34 7.08
C ARG A 134 -2.45 -0.36 6.36
N LEU A 135 -2.92 0.67 7.05
CA LEU A 135 -3.82 1.69 6.50
C LEU A 135 -3.04 2.89 5.96
N ASN A 136 -2.03 3.35 6.69
CA ASN A 136 -1.27 4.55 6.30
C ASN A 136 0.02 4.22 5.51
N GLY A 137 0.38 2.95 5.38
CA GLY A 137 1.54 2.50 4.59
C GLY A 137 2.90 2.86 5.21
N VAL A 138 2.95 3.23 6.50
CA VAL A 138 4.20 3.62 7.16
C VAL A 138 5.11 2.39 7.30
N PRO A 139 6.40 2.46 6.93
CA PRO A 139 7.29 1.32 7.04
C PRO A 139 7.62 1.01 8.51
N GLN A 140 7.73 -0.27 8.85
CA GLN A 140 7.94 -0.75 10.22
C GLN A 140 9.17 -0.16 10.91
N LYS A 141 10.21 0.21 10.12
CA LYS A 141 11.42 0.86 10.62
C LYS A 141 11.16 2.23 11.25
N ASP A 142 10.21 2.97 10.71
CA ASP A 142 9.91 4.33 11.14
C ASP A 142 8.97 4.27 12.35
N ILE A 143 7.98 3.36 12.32
CA ILE A 143 7.14 3.01 13.48
C ILE A 143 7.99 2.55 14.67
N ALA A 144 9.01 1.72 14.43
CA ALA A 144 9.94 1.26 15.46
C ALA A 144 10.73 2.40 16.11
N ALA A 145 11.18 3.36 15.29
CA ALA A 145 11.90 4.54 15.76
C ALA A 145 10.99 5.46 16.60
N GLU A 146 9.77 5.70 16.15
CA GLU A 146 8.78 6.54 16.86
C GLU A 146 8.34 5.92 18.19
N LEU A 147 8.13 4.60 18.21
CA LEU A 147 7.71 3.88 19.41
C LEU A 147 8.89 3.55 20.35
N GLY A 148 10.15 3.76 19.93
CA GLY A 148 11.34 3.42 20.71
C GLY A 148 11.51 1.91 20.95
N VAL A 149 11.13 1.08 19.97
CA VAL A 149 11.21 -0.39 20.06
C VAL A 149 11.98 -1.00 18.90
N SER A 150 12.33 -2.28 19.00
CA SER A 150 12.99 -2.99 17.90
C SER A 150 12.03 -3.21 16.73
N ARG A 151 12.58 -3.23 15.51
CA ARG A 151 11.83 -3.58 14.29
C ARG A 151 11.20 -4.97 14.40
N THR A 152 11.89 -5.90 15.05
CA THR A 152 11.40 -7.25 15.30
C THR A 152 10.14 -7.23 16.16
N LEU A 153 10.10 -6.42 17.22
CA LEU A 153 8.91 -6.27 18.06
C LEU A 153 7.74 -5.67 17.28
N VAL A 154 7.98 -4.66 16.43
CA VAL A 154 6.93 -4.10 15.55
C VAL A 154 6.37 -5.15 14.60
N ASN A 155 7.22 -5.97 13.99
CA ASN A 155 6.78 -7.08 13.15
C ASN A 155 5.92 -8.10 13.94
N PHE A 156 6.30 -8.42 15.18
CA PHE A 156 5.49 -9.28 16.04
C PHE A 156 4.14 -8.66 16.40
N MET A 157 4.10 -7.36 16.72
CA MET A 157 2.86 -6.63 16.99
C MET A 157 1.90 -6.68 15.78
N ILE A 158 2.41 -6.41 14.58
CA ILE A 158 1.61 -6.46 13.35
C ILE A 158 1.07 -7.86 13.10
N LYS A 159 1.91 -8.89 13.20
CA LYS A 159 1.48 -10.29 13.02
C LYS A 159 0.45 -10.73 14.06
N ALA A 160 0.61 -10.30 15.31
CA ALA A 160 -0.36 -10.61 16.36
C ALA A 160 -1.72 -9.95 16.06
N ALA A 161 -1.72 -8.71 15.57
CA ALA A 161 -2.95 -8.03 15.15
C ALA A 161 -3.62 -8.74 13.96
N GLU A 162 -2.84 -9.10 12.93
CA GLU A 162 -3.34 -9.84 11.75
C GLU A 162 -3.96 -11.18 12.14
N GLN A 163 -3.28 -11.93 13.00
CA GLN A 163 -3.78 -13.22 13.49
C GLN A 163 -5.07 -13.04 14.28
N HIS A 164 -5.16 -12.03 15.13
CA HIS A 164 -6.35 -11.75 15.93
C HIS A 164 -7.55 -11.40 15.05
N CYS A 165 -7.37 -10.52 14.06
CA CYS A 165 -8.43 -10.20 13.08
C CYS A 165 -8.85 -11.42 12.26
N HIS A 166 -7.90 -12.28 11.89
CA HIS A 166 -8.20 -13.48 11.11
C HIS A 166 -8.98 -14.52 11.92
N SER A 167 -8.63 -14.69 13.20
CA SER A 167 -9.40 -15.53 14.13
C SER A 167 -10.82 -15.00 14.30
N ALA A 168 -11.04 -13.69 14.42
CA ALA A 168 -12.39 -13.10 14.53
C ALA A 168 -13.29 -13.34 13.31
N ILE A 169 -12.71 -13.49 12.11
CA ILE A 169 -13.46 -13.81 10.89
C ILE A 169 -13.74 -15.32 10.77
N THR A 170 -12.83 -16.16 11.26
CA THR A 170 -12.86 -17.62 11.07
C THR A 170 -13.69 -18.31 12.16
N GLU A 171 -13.50 -17.87 13.40
CA GLU A 171 -14.31 -18.22 14.55
C GLU A 171 -15.12 -16.97 14.87
N PRO A 172 -16.34 -16.83 14.31
CA PRO A 172 -17.31 -15.92 14.89
C PRO A 172 -17.67 -16.51 16.26
N ASP A 173 -16.78 -16.31 17.24
CA ASP A 173 -17.13 -16.41 18.63
C ASP A 173 -18.36 -15.53 18.76
N ARG A 174 -19.49 -16.12 19.15
CA ARG A 174 -20.69 -15.36 19.49
C ARG A 174 -20.50 -14.98 20.95
N PRO A 175 -19.95 -13.80 21.29
CA PRO A 175 -20.27 -13.23 22.57
C PRO A 175 -21.76 -12.90 22.53
N ASP A 176 -22.52 -13.48 23.44
CA ASP A 176 -23.89 -13.10 23.72
C ASP A 176 -23.95 -11.60 24.00
N HIS A 177 -24.22 -10.78 22.97
CA HIS A 177 -24.45 -9.36 23.15
C HIS A 177 -25.88 -9.15 23.65
N GLU A 178 -26.07 -9.36 24.96
CA GLU A 178 -27.20 -8.87 25.74
C GLU A 178 -27.30 -7.32 25.80
N HIS A 179 -26.46 -6.58 25.08
CA HIS A 179 -26.51 -5.11 25.01
C HIS A 179 -27.26 -4.61 23.77
N ARG A 180 -28.51 -5.07 23.61
CA ARG A 180 -29.47 -4.61 22.59
C ARG A 180 -30.13 -3.25 22.91
N GLN A 181 -29.55 -2.46 23.79
CA GLN A 181 -30.05 -1.12 24.18
C GLN A 181 -28.86 -0.17 23.93
N ASP A 182 -28.80 0.62 22.86
CA ASP A 182 -29.47 1.93 22.84
C ASP A 182 -29.66 2.55 21.44
N LEU A 183 -29.26 1.92 20.34
CA LEU A 183 -29.32 2.57 19.02
C LEU A 183 -30.72 2.55 18.35
N THR A 184 -31.64 1.73 18.85
CA THR A 184 -33.03 1.67 18.34
C THR A 184 -33.93 2.77 18.92
N ALA A 185 -33.56 3.40 20.05
CA ALA A 185 -34.35 4.46 20.67
C ALA A 185 -34.29 5.79 19.87
N ALA A 186 -33.15 6.11 19.26
CA ALA A 186 -32.98 7.35 18.50
C ALA A 186 -33.77 7.40 17.18
N ARG A 187 -34.24 6.26 16.67
CA ARG A 187 -34.94 6.18 15.37
C ARG A 187 -36.47 6.35 15.47
N ARG A 188 -37.03 6.44 16.68
CA ARG A 188 -38.48 6.66 16.91
C ARG A 188 -38.91 8.12 17.05
N ALA A 189 -37.98 9.09 17.01
CA ALA A 189 -38.27 10.50 17.27
C ALA A 189 -38.10 11.45 16.07
N ALA A 190 -38.27 10.97 14.83
CA ALA A 190 -38.34 11.85 13.66
C ALA A 190 -39.78 11.86 13.09
N PRO A 191 -40.43 13.03 12.96
CA PRO A 191 -41.81 13.10 12.48
C PRO A 191 -41.85 12.90 10.96
N ALA A 192 -42.82 12.09 10.54
CA ALA A 192 -43.15 11.87 9.13
C ALA A 192 -43.87 13.09 8.54
N GLN A 193 -43.17 13.87 7.72
CA GLN A 193 -43.72 14.74 6.66
C GLN A 193 -42.64 14.75 5.57
N GLY A 194 -42.85 14.51 4.28
CA GLY A 194 -44.02 14.35 3.44
C GLY A 194 -43.55 14.68 2.01
N ARG A 195 -43.70 13.73 1.09
CA ARG A 195 -43.77 13.87 -0.38
C ARG A 195 -42.55 14.40 -1.15
N SER A 196 -41.99 13.48 -1.96
CA SER A 196 -41.85 13.56 -3.42
C SER A 196 -41.37 14.88 -4.03
N LYS A 197 -40.18 14.87 -4.65
CA LYS A 197 -39.98 15.37 -6.02
C LYS A 197 -38.59 15.01 -6.58
N ALA A 198 -38.64 14.38 -7.76
CA ALA A 198 -37.75 14.52 -8.93
C ALA A 198 -36.22 14.56 -8.73
N VAL A 199 -35.56 13.51 -9.21
CA VAL A 199 -34.15 13.55 -9.64
C VAL A 199 -34.05 14.51 -10.85
N PRO A 200 -33.21 15.56 -10.85
CA PRO A 200 -33.06 16.42 -12.02
C PRO A 200 -32.15 15.75 -13.06
N VAL A 201 -32.73 15.50 -14.23
CA VAL A 201 -31.99 15.18 -15.46
C VAL A 201 -31.29 16.46 -15.94
N LEU A 202 -29.98 16.38 -16.14
CA LEU A 202 -29.17 17.45 -16.75
C LEU A 202 -29.62 17.69 -18.20
N PRO A 203 -30.00 18.92 -18.60
CA PRO A 203 -30.34 19.19 -19.98
C PRO A 203 -29.07 19.45 -20.80
N ALA A 204 -29.00 18.75 -21.93
CA ALA A 204 -28.07 19.01 -22.99
C ALA A 204 -28.57 20.17 -23.89
N GLN A 205 -27.59 20.85 -24.50
CA GLN A 205 -27.63 21.52 -25.81
C GLN A 205 -27.95 23.03 -25.95
N ARG A 206 -26.94 23.68 -26.54
CA ARG A 206 -26.94 24.47 -27.81
C ARG A 206 -27.11 26.00 -27.79
N ARG A 207 -26.12 26.60 -28.49
CA ARG A 207 -26.17 27.71 -29.47
C ARG A 207 -26.96 28.95 -29.07
N ASN A 208 -26.24 30.03 -28.81
CA ASN A 208 -26.78 31.38 -28.88
C ASN A 208 -26.21 32.07 -30.14
N GLU A 209 -27.03 32.13 -31.19
CA GLU A 209 -26.83 33.03 -32.33
C GLU A 209 -27.65 34.30 -32.10
N LEU A 210 -26.93 35.43 -32.13
CA LEU A 210 -27.29 36.75 -32.67
C LEU A 210 -28.75 37.25 -32.51
N SER A 211 -28.91 38.33 -31.74
CA SER A 211 -30.04 39.25 -31.89
C SER A 211 -29.56 40.68 -32.11
N VAL A 212 -29.75 41.12 -33.34
CA VAL A 212 -29.71 42.50 -33.84
C VAL A 212 -30.86 43.31 -33.23
N ARG A 213 -30.58 44.52 -32.71
CA ARG A 213 -31.41 45.73 -32.85
C ARG A 213 -30.67 46.91 -32.18
N SER A 214 -30.17 47.85 -32.97
CA SER A 214 -30.89 49.08 -33.36
C SER A 214 -31.14 50.02 -32.19
N ARG A 215 -30.43 51.16 -32.19
CA ARG A 215 -30.95 52.48 -31.82
C ARG A 215 -30.10 53.59 -32.45
N ARG A 216 -30.70 54.27 -33.43
CA ARG A 216 -30.46 55.67 -33.80
C ARG A 216 -30.72 56.57 -32.58
N THR A 217 -29.91 57.61 -32.40
CA THR A 217 -30.26 59.06 -32.46
C THR A 217 -29.26 59.88 -31.65
N GLY A 218 -28.72 60.95 -32.26
CA GLY A 218 -27.88 61.98 -31.62
C GLY A 218 -26.69 62.31 -32.48
#